data_AF-A0A2M7X2H8-F1
#
_entry.id   AF-A0A2M7X2H8-F1
#
_cell.length_a   1.000
_cell.length_b   1.000
_cell.length_c   1.000
_cell.angle_alpha   90.00
_cell.angle_beta   90.00
_cell.angle_gamma   90.00
#
_symmetry.space_group_name_H-M   'P 1'
#
loop_
_entity.id
_entity.type
_entity.pdbx_description
1 polymer ?
#
loop_
_entity_poly.entity_id
_entity_poly.type
_entity_poly.pdbx_seq_one_letter_code
_entity_poly.pdbx_strand_id
1 'polypeptide(L)'
;KKLADIHGQKAAPSELTLTTPPWLLTKLSPGQRYVIAYTAYTRSAVKPKTLVAIPTGPTLLIGPGLEPALFLDSPNARKLLTPTPRKIVDVSRTDLDFVLAGLASDDGQYQNYFAAELALRPELQALLTATDDAQISAFVRNPQAHPSARALLLRSMAQRSASAPLPWIDAAASDILDALSETGHQRADDFNAALANTAFSVLQGHKASIALPTLARWIGSDSPPLAEQALLMIRQQAPKQERPLAEAALSLSLLDADTRTFLHDHLRRLTVMEEALRTAAPDG
;
A
#
# COMPACT_ATOMS: atom_id res chain seq x y z
N LYS A 1 -12.31 28.90 10.18
CA LYS A 1 -12.65 29.14 8.76
C LYS A 1 -13.32 27.90 8.24
N LYS A 2 -14.55 28.00 7.73
CA LYS A 2 -15.30 26.86 7.21
C LYS A 2 -14.70 26.50 5.84
N LEU A 3 -14.74 25.23 5.44
CA LEU A 3 -14.23 24.77 4.15
C LEU A 3 -14.89 25.51 2.96
N ALA A 4 -16.12 26.00 3.16
CA ALA A 4 -16.85 26.87 2.22
C ALA A 4 -16.15 28.22 1.94
N ASP A 5 -15.23 28.66 2.80
CA ASP A 5 -14.44 29.89 2.60
C ASP A 5 -13.23 29.66 1.66
N ILE A 6 -12.94 28.41 1.28
CA ILE A 6 -11.79 28.04 0.44
C ILE A 6 -12.17 27.99 -1.05
N HIS A 7 -13.43 27.67 -1.36
CA HIS A 7 -14.03 27.95 -2.66
C HIS A 7 -14.72 29.30 -2.58
N GLY A 8 -13.95 30.37 -2.49
CA GLY A 8 -14.50 31.72 -2.42
C GLY A 8 -15.44 31.99 -3.60
N GLN A 9 -16.76 31.98 -3.35
CA GLN A 9 -17.88 32.62 -4.06
C GLN A 9 -17.91 32.65 -5.61
N LYS A 10 -16.97 32.06 -6.32
CA LYS A 10 -16.94 31.97 -7.78
C LYS A 10 -17.49 30.61 -8.19
N ALA A 11 -18.47 30.65 -9.09
CA ALA A 11 -18.95 29.47 -9.78
C ALA A 11 -17.75 28.64 -10.27
N ALA A 12 -17.83 27.31 -10.12
CA ALA A 12 -16.83 26.42 -10.69
C ALA A 12 -16.70 26.74 -12.19
N PRO A 13 -15.48 26.87 -12.72
CA PRO A 13 -15.29 27.19 -14.13
C PRO A 13 -15.92 26.10 -15.00
N SER A 14 -16.39 26.48 -16.21
CA SER A 14 -16.93 25.52 -17.18
C SER A 14 -15.89 24.50 -17.65
N GLU A 15 -14.61 24.87 -17.56
CA GLU A 15 -13.46 24.03 -17.90
C GLU A 15 -12.41 24.10 -16.79
N LEU A 16 -11.81 22.96 -16.47
CA LEU A 16 -10.77 22.82 -15.44
C LEU A 16 -9.63 21.97 -15.99
N THR A 17 -8.44 22.58 -16.12
CA THR A 17 -7.22 21.84 -16.46
C THR A 17 -6.57 21.35 -15.18
N LEU A 18 -6.36 20.03 -15.10
CA LEU A 18 -5.76 19.37 -13.94
C LEU A 18 -4.39 18.80 -14.29
N THR A 19 -3.42 19.05 -13.42
CA THR A 19 -2.14 18.36 -13.45
C THR A 19 -2.29 17.01 -12.75
N THR A 20 -1.94 15.92 -13.45
CA THR A 20 -2.10 14.54 -12.99
C THR A 20 -0.85 13.71 -13.26
N PRO A 21 -0.62 12.61 -12.52
CA PRO A 21 0.45 11.68 -12.84
C PRO A 21 0.28 11.07 -14.25
N PRO A 22 1.35 10.86 -15.04
CA PRO A 22 1.24 10.36 -16.42
C PRO A 22 0.49 9.04 -16.55
N TRP A 23 0.66 8.14 -15.59
CA TRP A 23 -0.01 6.85 -15.56
C TRP A 23 -1.54 6.95 -15.39
N LEU A 24 -2.07 8.06 -14.90
CA LEU A 24 -3.51 8.22 -14.73
C LEU A 24 -4.23 8.31 -16.08
N LEU A 25 -3.55 8.86 -17.09
CA LEU A 25 -4.11 9.05 -18.42
C LEU A 25 -4.53 7.73 -19.07
N THR A 26 -3.82 6.64 -18.79
CA THR A 26 -4.16 5.30 -19.31
C THR A 26 -5.40 4.71 -18.64
N LYS A 27 -5.81 5.24 -17.48
CA LYS A 27 -7.00 4.81 -16.74
C LYS A 27 -8.26 5.63 -17.09
N LEU A 28 -8.11 6.70 -17.87
CA LEU A 28 -9.22 7.54 -18.30
C LEU A 28 -9.81 7.02 -19.62
N SER A 29 -11.12 6.86 -19.65
CA SER A 29 -11.86 6.49 -20.87
C SER A 29 -12.53 7.74 -21.45
N PRO A 30 -12.29 8.07 -22.74
CA PRO A 30 -13.01 9.16 -23.41
C PRO A 30 -14.53 8.97 -23.32
N GLY A 31 -15.26 10.04 -23.01
CA GLY A 31 -16.72 10.01 -22.86
C GLY A 31 -17.23 9.46 -21.51
N GLN A 32 -16.35 8.89 -20.69
CA GLN A 32 -16.69 8.46 -19.34
C GLN A 32 -16.81 9.68 -18.41
N ARG A 33 -17.80 9.66 -17.52
CA ARG A 33 -17.99 10.68 -16.50
C ARG A 33 -17.30 10.26 -15.21
N TYR A 34 -16.64 11.23 -14.57
CA TYR A 34 -15.91 11.04 -13.32
C TYR A 34 -16.32 12.09 -12.28
N VAL A 35 -16.25 11.72 -11.01
CA VAL A 35 -16.29 12.66 -9.88
C VAL A 35 -14.88 12.75 -9.32
N ILE A 36 -14.39 13.98 -9.15
CA ILE A 36 -13.03 14.25 -8.70
C ILE A 36 -13.03 15.09 -7.43
N ALA A 37 -11.97 14.95 -6.66
CA ALA A 37 -11.59 15.96 -5.67
C ALA A 37 -10.23 16.53 -6.05
N TYR A 38 -10.10 17.86 -6.02
CA TYR A 38 -8.89 18.57 -6.43
C TYR A 38 -8.55 19.68 -5.46
N THR A 39 -7.30 20.13 -5.48
CA THR A 39 -6.86 21.35 -4.80
C THR A 39 -6.13 22.26 -5.78
N ALA A 40 -6.38 23.56 -5.67
CA ALA A 40 -5.60 24.59 -6.37
C ALA A 40 -4.51 25.21 -5.49
N TYR A 41 -4.43 24.78 -4.23
CA TYR A 41 -3.60 25.41 -3.21
C TYR A 41 -2.77 24.38 -2.43
N THR A 42 -1.57 24.80 -2.03
CA THR A 42 -0.68 24.07 -1.12
C THR A 42 -0.22 24.97 0.02
N ARG A 43 0.31 24.40 1.10
CA ARG A 43 0.91 25.21 2.18
C ARG A 43 2.24 25.77 1.72
N SER A 44 2.50 27.05 2.00
CA SER A 44 3.79 27.66 1.71
C SER A 44 4.89 27.04 2.57
N ALA A 45 5.96 26.57 1.93
CA ALA A 45 7.15 26.05 2.63
C ALA A 45 7.82 27.13 3.50
N VAL A 46 7.75 28.39 3.06
CA VAL A 46 8.32 29.55 3.77
C VAL A 46 7.39 30.06 4.88
N LYS A 47 6.07 29.95 4.68
CA LYS A 47 5.04 30.39 5.65
C LYS A 47 3.99 29.28 5.87
N PRO A 48 4.22 28.30 6.75
CA PRO A 48 3.38 27.09 6.88
C PRO A 48 1.90 27.32 7.21
N LYS A 49 1.53 28.51 7.71
CA LYS A 49 0.14 28.91 8.01
C LYS A 49 -0.57 29.55 6.81
N THR A 50 0.12 29.73 5.68
CA THR A 50 -0.40 30.39 4.48
C THR A 50 -0.59 29.37 3.37
N LEU A 51 -1.75 29.43 2.70
CA LEU A 51 -1.99 28.70 1.47
C LEU A 51 -1.54 29.54 0.28
N VAL A 52 -0.83 28.94 -0.65
CA VAL A 52 -0.38 29.53 -1.92
C VAL A 52 -0.90 28.69 -3.07
N ALA A 53 -1.15 29.33 -4.21
CA ALA A 53 -1.56 28.61 -5.42
C ALA A 53 -0.45 27.63 -5.84
N ILE A 54 -0.83 26.46 -6.33
CA ILE A 54 0.11 25.49 -6.88
C ILE A 54 0.64 26.04 -8.21
N PRO A 55 1.96 26.21 -8.40
CA PRO A 55 2.52 26.82 -9.61
C PRO A 55 2.19 26.07 -10.90
N THR A 56 2.05 24.74 -10.83
CA THR A 56 1.68 23.87 -11.95
C THR A 56 0.16 23.77 -12.17
N GLY A 57 -0.63 24.61 -11.48
CA GLY A 57 -2.09 24.60 -11.54
C GLY A 57 -2.73 23.58 -10.59
N PRO A 58 -4.07 23.46 -10.63
CA PRO A 58 -4.80 22.55 -9.77
C PRO A 58 -4.42 21.09 -10.01
N THR A 59 -4.34 20.31 -8.94
CA THR A 59 -4.00 18.89 -8.98
C THR A 59 -5.11 18.09 -8.31
N LEU A 60 -5.29 16.83 -8.74
CA LEU A 60 -6.12 15.90 -7.99
C LEU A 60 -5.59 15.75 -6.56
N LEU A 61 -6.50 15.56 -5.60
CA LEU A 61 -6.11 15.23 -4.25
C LEU A 61 -5.45 13.85 -4.26
N ILE A 62 -4.28 13.79 -3.65
CA ILE A 62 -3.55 12.56 -3.38
C ILE A 62 -3.42 12.44 -1.86
N GLY A 63 -3.91 11.34 -1.31
CA GLY A 63 -3.84 11.03 0.11
C GLY A 63 -4.27 9.58 0.36
N PRO A 64 -4.15 9.07 1.59
CA PRO A 64 -4.49 7.68 1.90
C PRO A 64 -5.92 7.32 1.46
N GLY A 65 -6.06 6.30 0.61
CA GLY A 65 -7.34 5.87 0.05
C GLY A 65 -7.84 6.74 -1.11
N LEU A 66 -7.04 7.71 -1.52
CA LEU A 66 -7.30 8.69 -2.57
C LEU A 66 -6.05 8.85 -3.43
N GLU A 67 -5.66 7.82 -4.18
CA GLU A 67 -4.46 7.84 -5.02
C GLU A 67 -4.74 7.61 -6.53
N PRO A 68 -5.20 8.63 -7.28
CA PRO A 68 -5.73 9.93 -6.85
C PRO A 68 -7.24 9.89 -6.59
N ALA A 69 -7.80 10.97 -6.04
CA ALA A 69 -9.25 11.13 -5.83
C ALA A 69 -10.05 11.28 -7.15
N LEU A 70 -10.15 10.19 -7.91
CA LEU A 70 -10.84 10.06 -9.18
C LEU A 70 -11.80 8.86 -9.11
N PHE A 71 -13.10 9.12 -9.11
CA PHE A 71 -14.14 8.10 -8.98
C PHE A 71 -14.99 8.04 -10.24
N LEU A 72 -15.51 6.87 -10.59
CA LEU A 72 -16.53 6.78 -11.63
C LEU A 72 -17.80 7.54 -11.18
N ASP A 73 -18.44 8.24 -12.11
CA ASP A 73 -19.67 8.95 -11.84
C ASP A 73 -20.82 7.99 -11.50
N SER A 74 -21.05 7.81 -10.20
CA SER A 74 -22.12 7.01 -9.65
C SER A 74 -22.87 7.77 -8.55
N PRO A 75 -24.14 7.43 -8.26
CA PRO A 75 -24.86 7.99 -7.13
C PRO A 75 -24.09 7.85 -5.80
N ASN A 76 -23.35 6.75 -5.63
CA ASN A 76 -22.56 6.44 -4.45
C ASN A 76 -21.31 7.34 -4.34
N ALA A 77 -20.58 7.55 -5.44
CA ALA A 77 -19.45 8.49 -5.49
C ALA A 77 -19.91 9.94 -5.22
N ARG A 78 -21.05 10.35 -5.79
CA ARG A 78 -21.63 11.67 -5.54
C ARG A 78 -22.03 11.87 -4.08
N LYS A 79 -22.72 10.90 -3.48
CA LYS A 79 -23.09 10.94 -2.05
C LYS A 79 -21.86 11.01 -1.16
N LEU A 80 -20.82 10.24 -1.48
CA LEU A 80 -19.57 10.20 -0.72
C LEU A 80 -18.84 11.55 -0.74
N LEU A 81 -18.72 12.15 -1.92
CA LEU A 81 -17.97 13.40 -2.12
C LEU A 81 -18.81 14.65 -1.84
N THR A 82 -20.10 14.50 -1.53
CA THR A 82 -20.93 15.62 -1.09
C THR A 82 -20.51 16.00 0.34
N PRO A 83 -20.07 17.24 0.59
CA PRO A 83 -19.59 17.66 1.91
C PRO A 83 -20.75 17.63 2.90
N THR A 84 -20.86 16.52 3.63
CA THR A 84 -21.78 16.39 4.74
C THR A 84 -20.99 16.72 6.01
N PRO A 85 -21.42 17.69 6.84
CA PRO A 85 -20.75 17.97 8.11
C PRO A 85 -20.95 16.78 9.05
N ARG A 86 -20.10 15.75 8.94
CA ARG A 86 -20.03 14.68 9.92
C ARG A 86 -19.39 15.25 11.18
N LYS A 87 -20.15 15.29 12.27
CA LYS A 87 -19.55 15.47 13.60
C LYS A 87 -18.64 14.26 13.81
N ILE A 88 -17.36 14.52 14.00
CA ILE A 88 -16.29 13.50 14.14
C ILE A 88 -16.51 12.57 15.35
N VAL A 89 -17.50 12.86 16.22
CA VAL A 89 -17.55 12.36 17.59
C VAL A 89 -18.46 11.13 17.78
N ASP A 90 -19.45 10.89 16.90
CA ASP A 90 -20.38 9.77 17.06
C ASP A 90 -20.25 8.79 15.88
N VAL A 91 -19.45 7.75 16.06
CA VAL A 91 -19.35 6.63 15.11
C VAL A 91 -20.27 5.51 15.57
N SER A 92 -21.14 5.04 14.68
CA SER A 92 -22.13 4.00 14.96
C SER A 92 -21.82 2.68 14.24
N ARG A 93 -22.49 1.60 14.65
CA ARG A 93 -22.44 0.33 13.92
C ARG A 93 -22.90 0.49 12.47
N THR A 94 -23.89 1.33 12.20
CA THR A 94 -24.36 1.64 10.85
C THR A 94 -23.28 2.30 9.99
N ASP A 95 -22.40 3.11 10.58
CA ASP A 95 -21.25 3.69 9.86
C ASP A 95 -20.24 2.61 9.48
N LEU A 96 -19.97 1.67 10.39
CA LEU A 96 -19.10 0.52 10.10
C LEU A 96 -19.70 -0.37 9.01
N ASP A 97 -20.98 -0.70 9.08
CA ASP A 97 -21.65 -1.53 8.07
C ASP A 97 -21.61 -0.85 6.69
N PHE A 98 -21.74 0.49 6.63
CA PHE A 98 -21.57 1.26 5.41
C PHE A 98 -20.15 1.16 4.86
N VAL A 99 -19.13 1.22 5.72
CA VAL A 99 -17.72 1.08 5.32
C VAL A 99 -17.42 -0.32 4.81
N LEU A 100 -17.88 -1.36 5.50
CA LEU A 100 -17.71 -2.75 5.09
C LEU A 100 -18.41 -3.06 3.76
N ALA A 101 -19.61 -2.51 3.54
CA ALA A 101 -20.31 -2.61 2.26
C ALA A 101 -19.52 -1.94 1.12
N GLY A 102 -18.82 -0.84 1.40
CA GLY A 102 -17.95 -0.16 0.45
C GLY A 102 -16.74 -0.99 0.00
N LEU A 103 -16.19 -1.84 0.89
CA LEU A 103 -15.13 -2.79 0.55
C LEU A 103 -15.60 -3.87 -0.44
N ALA A 104 -16.90 -4.19 -0.46
CA ALA A 104 -17.48 -5.16 -1.39
C ALA A 104 -17.81 -4.58 -2.78
N SER A 105 -17.52 -3.30 -3.03
CA SER A 105 -17.76 -2.65 -4.32
C SER A 105 -16.85 -3.19 -5.43
N ASP A 106 -17.33 -3.25 -6.67
CA ASP A 106 -16.51 -3.56 -7.85
C ASP A 106 -15.58 -2.40 -8.27
N ASP A 107 -15.85 -1.19 -7.77
CA ASP A 107 -15.00 -0.02 -8.01
C ASP A 107 -13.81 -0.02 -7.04
N GLY A 108 -12.62 -0.31 -7.55
CA GLY A 108 -11.36 -0.35 -6.79
C GLY A 108 -11.01 0.96 -6.09
N GLN A 109 -11.41 2.12 -6.64
CA GLN A 109 -11.22 3.39 -5.95
C GLN A 109 -12.14 3.50 -4.73
N TYR A 110 -13.36 2.97 -4.84
CA TYR A 110 -14.29 2.89 -3.71
C TYR A 110 -13.74 1.97 -2.62
N GLN A 111 -13.25 0.78 -2.99
CA GLN A 111 -12.58 -0.13 -2.07
C GLN A 111 -11.41 0.56 -1.33
N ASN A 112 -10.56 1.28 -2.06
CA ASN A 112 -9.41 1.98 -1.50
C ASN A 112 -9.82 3.11 -0.52
N TYR A 113 -10.86 3.87 -0.86
CA TYR A 113 -11.42 4.88 0.03
C TYR A 113 -11.95 4.27 1.34
N PHE A 114 -12.75 3.20 1.26
CA PHE A 114 -13.32 2.58 2.46
C PHE A 114 -12.29 1.83 3.30
N ALA A 115 -11.28 1.25 2.66
CA ALA A 115 -10.11 0.72 3.37
C ALA A 115 -9.42 1.81 4.20
N ALA A 116 -9.29 3.02 3.65
CA ALA A 116 -8.71 4.15 4.36
C ALA A 116 -9.61 4.70 5.47
N GLU A 117 -10.92 4.81 5.26
CA GLU A 117 -11.87 5.16 6.32
C GLU A 117 -11.74 4.21 7.51
N LEU A 118 -11.68 2.89 7.27
CA LEU A 118 -11.53 1.91 8.33
C LEU A 118 -10.14 1.99 9.00
N ALA A 119 -9.07 2.16 8.21
CA ALA A 119 -7.70 2.20 8.72
C ALA A 119 -7.38 3.46 9.54
N LEU A 120 -7.96 4.61 9.17
CA LEU A 120 -7.64 5.91 9.78
C LEU A 120 -8.55 6.31 10.93
N ARG A 121 -9.64 5.57 11.17
CA ARG A 121 -10.64 5.87 12.22
C ARG A 121 -10.66 4.75 13.27
N PRO A 122 -9.85 4.85 14.34
CA PRO A 122 -9.80 3.84 15.40
C PRO A 122 -11.17 3.54 16.03
N GLU A 123 -12.10 4.51 16.02
CA GLU A 123 -13.46 4.35 16.52
C GLU A 123 -14.25 3.32 15.72
N LEU A 124 -14.05 3.24 14.39
CA LEU A 124 -14.64 2.19 13.56
C LEU A 124 -14.03 0.82 13.87
N GLN A 125 -12.71 0.78 14.07
CA GLN A 125 -12.00 -0.46 14.38
C GLN A 125 -12.41 -1.04 15.75
N ALA A 126 -12.74 -0.18 16.71
CA ALA A 126 -13.25 -0.59 18.01
C ALA A 126 -14.63 -1.27 17.95
N LEU A 127 -15.39 -1.07 16.86
CA LEU A 127 -16.71 -1.68 16.63
C LEU A 127 -16.64 -3.03 15.89
N LEU A 128 -15.45 -3.47 15.48
CA LEU A 128 -15.27 -4.73 14.75
C LEU A 128 -15.58 -5.94 15.64
N THR A 129 -16.28 -6.88 15.05
CA THR A 129 -16.59 -8.21 15.61
C THR A 129 -15.79 -9.28 14.90
N ALA A 130 -15.83 -10.52 15.41
CA ALA A 130 -15.22 -11.67 14.75
C ALA A 130 -15.77 -11.91 13.33
N THR A 131 -17.04 -11.59 13.07
CA THR A 131 -17.64 -11.70 11.74
C THR A 131 -17.05 -10.67 10.78
N ASP A 132 -16.81 -9.44 11.25
CA ASP A 132 -16.20 -8.40 10.42
C ASP A 132 -14.73 -8.72 10.14
N ASP A 133 -14.01 -9.27 11.12
CA ASP A 133 -12.63 -9.73 10.94
C ASP A 133 -12.54 -10.82 9.86
N ALA A 134 -13.51 -11.74 9.80
CA ALA A 134 -13.59 -12.74 8.73
C ALA A 134 -13.84 -12.10 7.35
N GLN A 135 -14.70 -11.08 7.26
CA GLN A 135 -14.95 -10.34 6.03
C GLN A 135 -13.71 -9.58 5.56
N ILE A 136 -13.01 -8.90 6.47
CA ILE A 136 -11.77 -8.18 6.18
C ILE A 136 -10.68 -9.17 5.75
N SER A 137 -10.55 -10.31 6.42
CA SER A 137 -9.63 -11.37 6.04
C SER A 137 -9.90 -11.86 4.61
N ALA A 138 -11.16 -12.13 4.27
CA ALA A 138 -11.56 -12.54 2.93
C ALA A 138 -11.25 -11.46 1.88
N PHE A 139 -11.49 -10.19 2.19
CA PHE A 139 -11.16 -9.07 1.31
C PHE A 139 -9.65 -8.95 1.07
N VAL A 140 -8.83 -9.02 2.12
CA VAL A 140 -7.36 -8.94 2.03
C VAL A 140 -6.80 -10.09 1.19
N ARG A 141 -7.39 -11.28 1.27
CA ARG A 141 -7.00 -12.46 0.49
C ARG A 141 -7.55 -12.47 -0.95
N ASN A 142 -8.51 -11.62 -1.28
CA ASN A 142 -9.09 -11.58 -2.62
C ASN A 142 -8.09 -11.02 -3.66
N PRO A 143 -7.61 -11.82 -4.63
CA PRO A 143 -6.67 -11.33 -5.64
C PRO A 143 -7.26 -10.28 -6.58
N GLN A 144 -8.59 -10.17 -6.67
CA GLN A 144 -9.28 -9.19 -7.51
C GLN A 144 -9.54 -7.86 -6.79
N ALA A 145 -9.34 -7.79 -5.47
CA ALA A 145 -9.48 -6.54 -4.72
C ALA A 145 -8.29 -5.61 -4.97
N HIS A 146 -8.52 -4.30 -4.87
CA HIS A 146 -7.53 -3.27 -5.15
C HIS A 146 -6.29 -3.45 -4.26
N PRO A 147 -5.06 -3.58 -4.84
CA PRO A 147 -3.87 -3.93 -4.04
C PRO A 147 -3.57 -2.93 -2.92
N SER A 148 -3.75 -1.62 -3.15
CA SER A 148 -3.55 -0.61 -2.09
C SER A 148 -4.56 -0.76 -0.95
N ALA A 149 -5.80 -1.14 -1.23
CA ALA A 149 -6.84 -1.35 -0.22
C ALA A 149 -6.48 -2.57 0.65
N ARG A 150 -6.07 -3.67 -0.01
CA ARG A 150 -5.59 -4.88 0.66
C ARG A 150 -4.38 -4.59 1.54
N ALA A 151 -3.41 -3.82 1.03
CA ALA A 151 -2.20 -3.44 1.77
C ALA A 151 -2.55 -2.59 2.99
N LEU A 152 -3.44 -1.61 2.83
CA LEU A 152 -3.84 -0.73 3.91
C LEU A 152 -4.56 -1.47 5.04
N LEU A 153 -5.49 -2.37 4.69
CA LEU A 153 -6.20 -3.18 5.68
C LEU A 153 -5.30 -4.23 6.35
N LEU A 154 -4.43 -4.90 5.60
CA LEU A 154 -3.47 -5.84 6.17
C LEU A 154 -2.61 -5.16 7.25
N ARG A 155 -2.08 -3.98 6.94
CA ARG A 155 -1.27 -3.18 7.86
C ARG A 155 -2.05 -2.70 9.07
N SER A 156 -3.24 -2.11 8.85
CA SER A 156 -4.04 -1.55 9.94
C SER A 156 -4.52 -2.63 10.90
N MET A 157 -4.90 -3.80 10.38
CA MET A 157 -5.31 -4.94 11.22
C MET A 157 -4.13 -5.50 12.01
N ALA A 158 -2.93 -5.60 11.41
CA ALA A 158 -1.73 -6.01 12.14
C ALA A 158 -1.38 -5.05 13.28
N GLN A 159 -1.51 -3.74 13.05
CA GLN A 159 -1.30 -2.71 14.08
C GLN A 159 -2.36 -2.79 15.19
N ARG A 160 -3.63 -2.94 14.83
CA ARG A 160 -4.73 -3.11 15.79
C ARG A 160 -4.51 -4.31 16.71
N SER A 161 -3.98 -5.39 16.15
CA SER A 161 -3.77 -6.65 16.84
C SER A 161 -2.39 -6.80 17.48
N ALA A 162 -1.61 -5.72 17.63
CA ALA A 162 -0.23 -5.82 18.12
C ALA A 162 -0.12 -6.45 19.52
N SER A 163 -1.13 -6.30 20.38
CA SER A 163 -1.19 -6.91 21.71
C SER A 163 -1.81 -8.31 21.74
N ALA A 164 -2.62 -8.66 20.74
CA ALA A 164 -3.31 -9.93 20.60
C ALA A 164 -3.46 -10.25 19.11
N PRO A 165 -2.47 -10.95 18.49
CA PRO A 165 -2.43 -11.15 17.06
C PRO A 165 -3.69 -11.80 16.51
N LEU A 166 -4.23 -11.28 15.40
CA LEU A 166 -5.33 -11.93 14.71
C LEU A 166 -4.83 -13.22 14.03
N PRO A 167 -5.48 -14.38 14.23
CA PRO A 167 -4.98 -15.67 13.75
C PRO A 167 -4.78 -15.77 12.24
N TRP A 168 -5.45 -14.91 11.46
CA TRP A 168 -5.44 -14.97 10.00
C TRP A 168 -4.35 -14.13 9.33
N ILE A 169 -3.71 -13.20 10.05
CA ILE A 169 -2.85 -12.16 9.46
C ILE A 169 -1.62 -12.76 8.80
N ASP A 170 -0.88 -13.61 9.50
CA ASP A 170 0.36 -14.20 8.97
C ASP A 170 0.07 -15.10 7.78
N ALA A 171 -0.98 -15.91 7.88
CA ALA A 171 -1.44 -16.73 6.77
C ALA A 171 -1.85 -15.88 5.56
N ALA A 172 -2.59 -14.78 5.76
CA ALA A 172 -2.98 -13.90 4.66
C ALA A 172 -1.77 -13.20 4.02
N ALA A 173 -0.79 -12.77 4.82
CA ALA A 173 0.44 -12.16 4.31
C ALA A 173 1.28 -13.17 3.53
N SER A 174 1.37 -14.43 3.99
CA SER A 174 2.03 -15.51 3.24
C SER A 174 1.29 -15.80 1.93
N ASP A 175 -0.03 -15.97 1.96
CA ASP A 175 -0.86 -16.23 0.78
C ASP A 175 -0.67 -15.13 -0.29
N ILE A 176 -0.55 -13.87 0.13
CA ILE A 176 -0.25 -12.73 -0.76
C ILE A 176 1.11 -12.91 -1.42
N LEU A 177 2.14 -13.21 -0.63
CA LEU A 177 3.50 -13.42 -1.15
C LEU A 177 3.61 -14.67 -2.01
N ASP A 178 2.73 -15.67 -1.86
CA ASP A 178 2.67 -16.83 -2.73
C ASP A 178 1.95 -16.54 -4.05
N ALA A 179 0.90 -15.70 -4.03
CA ALA A 179 0.05 -15.44 -5.18
C ALA A 179 0.56 -14.34 -6.13
N LEU A 180 1.31 -13.35 -5.63
CA LEU A 180 1.78 -12.23 -6.46
C LEU A 180 2.88 -12.66 -7.44
N SER A 181 2.92 -12.04 -8.62
CA SER A 181 4.03 -12.19 -9.58
C SER A 181 5.33 -11.64 -9.01
N GLU A 182 6.48 -12.18 -9.43
CA GLU A 182 7.81 -11.64 -9.12
C GLU A 182 8.17 -10.40 -9.97
N THR A 183 7.38 -10.13 -11.01
CA THR A 183 7.62 -9.08 -12.01
C THR A 183 6.46 -8.11 -12.10
N GLY A 184 6.73 -6.90 -12.58
CA GLY A 184 5.78 -5.80 -12.71
C GLY A 184 5.97 -4.69 -11.68
N HIS A 185 6.79 -4.91 -10.65
CA HIS A 185 6.88 -4.04 -9.46
C HIS A 185 7.62 -2.72 -9.70
N GLN A 186 8.28 -2.57 -10.83
CA GLN A 186 8.91 -1.31 -11.25
C GLN A 186 7.92 -0.31 -11.88
N ARG A 187 6.70 -0.74 -12.21
CA ARG A 187 5.72 0.13 -12.86
C ARG A 187 5.08 1.09 -11.85
N ALA A 188 5.03 2.37 -12.21
CA ALA A 188 4.48 3.41 -11.33
C ALA A 188 2.98 3.25 -11.02
N ASP A 189 2.25 2.47 -11.80
CA ASP A 189 0.83 2.15 -11.61
C ASP A 189 0.57 0.78 -11.00
N ASP A 190 1.62 0.02 -10.69
CA ASP A 190 1.51 -1.29 -10.04
C ASP A 190 1.58 -1.16 -8.51
N PHE A 191 0.41 -1.28 -7.88
CA PHE A 191 0.27 -1.24 -6.44
C PHE A 191 0.64 -2.56 -5.74
N ASN A 192 0.97 -3.63 -6.49
CA ASN A 192 1.36 -4.92 -5.92
C ASN A 192 2.70 -4.86 -5.18
N ALA A 193 3.62 -3.99 -5.59
CA ALA A 193 4.88 -3.80 -4.88
C ALA A 193 4.64 -3.31 -3.44
N ALA A 194 3.70 -2.39 -3.25
CA ALA A 194 3.31 -1.88 -1.93
C ALA A 194 2.60 -2.95 -1.08
N LEU A 195 1.80 -3.81 -1.73
CA LEU A 195 1.15 -4.95 -1.08
C LEU A 195 2.17 -6.00 -0.61
N ALA A 196 3.12 -6.39 -1.46
CA ALA A 196 4.19 -7.32 -1.11
C ALA A 196 5.07 -6.77 0.02
N ASN A 197 5.48 -5.49 -0.07
CA ASN A 197 6.22 -4.82 1.00
C ASN A 197 5.46 -4.84 2.33
N THR A 198 4.14 -4.62 2.29
CA THR A 198 3.32 -4.67 3.50
C THR A 198 3.27 -6.09 4.07
N ALA A 199 3.10 -7.11 3.23
CA ALA A 199 3.08 -8.51 3.66
C ALA A 199 4.42 -8.92 4.32
N PHE A 200 5.55 -8.57 3.70
CA PHE A 200 6.88 -8.76 4.30
C PHE A 200 7.01 -8.04 5.65
N SER A 201 6.60 -6.77 5.72
CA SER A 201 6.70 -5.97 6.95
C SER A 201 5.90 -6.59 8.10
N VAL A 202 4.69 -7.08 7.82
CA VAL A 202 3.83 -7.75 8.80
C VAL A 202 4.48 -9.04 9.30
N LEU A 203 4.94 -9.90 8.39
CA LEU A 203 5.55 -11.19 8.74
C LEU A 203 6.84 -10.99 9.55
N GLN A 204 7.67 -10.01 9.19
CA GLN A 204 8.87 -9.65 9.95
C GLN A 204 8.51 -9.09 11.34
N GLY A 205 7.53 -8.20 11.43
CA GLY A 205 7.07 -7.64 12.70
C GLY A 205 6.56 -8.70 13.66
N HIS A 206 5.90 -9.73 13.14
CA HIS A 206 5.40 -10.87 13.91
C HIS A 206 6.43 -11.99 14.09
N LYS A 207 7.62 -11.89 13.46
CA LYS A 207 8.64 -12.95 13.39
C LYS A 207 8.09 -14.28 12.87
N ALA A 208 7.13 -14.21 11.95
CA ALA A 208 6.54 -15.36 11.30
C ALA A 208 7.53 -15.98 10.31
N SER A 209 7.56 -17.32 10.24
CA SER A 209 8.37 -18.03 9.26
C SER A 209 7.61 -18.17 7.94
N ILE A 210 8.33 -18.00 6.83
CA ILE A 210 7.81 -18.18 5.47
C ILE A 210 8.52 -19.37 4.83
N ALA A 211 7.82 -20.13 3.99
CA ALA A 211 8.42 -21.20 3.22
C ALA A 211 9.62 -20.70 2.40
N LEU A 212 10.77 -21.39 2.50
CA LEU A 212 11.98 -21.01 1.78
C LEU A 212 11.79 -20.91 0.26
N PRO A 213 11.00 -21.77 -0.41
CA PRO A 213 10.72 -21.62 -1.84
C PRO A 213 10.06 -20.27 -2.18
N THR A 214 9.14 -19.79 -1.34
CA THR A 214 8.50 -18.47 -1.50
C THR A 214 9.53 -17.36 -1.38
N LEU A 215 10.39 -17.40 -0.36
CA LEU A 215 11.45 -16.40 -0.20
C LEU A 215 12.46 -16.42 -1.35
N ALA A 216 12.89 -17.61 -1.78
CA ALA A 216 13.82 -17.78 -2.89
C ALA A 216 13.29 -17.16 -4.19
N ARG A 217 11.99 -17.33 -4.45
CA ARG A 217 11.29 -16.71 -5.58
C ARG A 217 11.39 -15.19 -5.55
N TRP A 218 11.17 -14.56 -4.39
CA TRP A 218 11.24 -13.11 -4.23
C TRP A 218 12.65 -12.50 -4.34
N ILE A 219 13.72 -13.27 -4.08
CA ILE A 219 15.10 -12.82 -4.36
C ILE A 219 15.27 -12.49 -5.86
N GLY A 220 14.61 -13.26 -6.72
CA GLY A 220 14.63 -13.09 -8.18
C GLY A 220 13.62 -12.05 -8.71
N SER A 221 12.97 -11.28 -7.85
CA SER A 221 12.00 -10.27 -8.29
C SER A 221 12.65 -9.16 -9.10
N ASP A 222 11.85 -8.41 -9.86
CA ASP A 222 12.33 -7.22 -10.58
C ASP A 222 12.49 -5.99 -9.66
N SER A 223 12.38 -6.16 -8.34
CA SER A 223 12.45 -5.07 -7.37
C SER A 223 13.56 -5.33 -6.35
N PRO A 224 14.68 -4.59 -6.40
CA PRO A 224 15.76 -4.76 -5.42
C PRO A 224 15.29 -4.62 -3.96
N PRO A 225 14.39 -3.69 -3.60
CA PRO A 225 13.83 -3.63 -2.25
C PRO A 225 13.11 -4.91 -1.83
N LEU A 226 12.32 -5.56 -2.71
CA LEU A 226 11.62 -6.80 -2.37
C LEU A 226 12.59 -7.98 -2.24
N ALA A 227 13.62 -8.04 -3.10
CA ALA A 227 14.71 -9.00 -2.97
C ALA A 227 15.44 -8.84 -1.63
N GLU A 228 15.71 -7.60 -1.20
CA GLU A 228 16.30 -7.32 0.11
C GLU A 228 15.42 -7.81 1.26
N GLN A 229 14.10 -7.55 1.23
CA GLN A 229 13.18 -8.05 2.25
C GLN A 229 13.20 -9.58 2.36
N ALA A 230 13.24 -10.28 1.22
CA ALA A 230 13.33 -11.73 1.20
C ALA A 230 14.65 -12.25 1.81
N LEU A 231 15.79 -11.63 1.45
CA LEU A 231 17.10 -11.98 2.00
C LEU A 231 17.18 -11.71 3.52
N LEU A 232 16.61 -10.61 3.99
CA LEU A 232 16.54 -10.30 5.42
C LEU A 232 15.75 -11.38 6.19
N MET A 233 14.62 -11.84 5.65
CA MET A 233 13.87 -12.93 6.27
C MET A 233 14.65 -14.26 6.24
N ILE A 234 15.31 -14.60 5.13
CA ILE A 234 16.16 -15.79 5.05
C ILE A 234 17.28 -15.73 6.08
N ARG A 235 17.93 -14.57 6.25
CA ARG A 235 18.98 -14.40 7.25
C ARG A 235 18.48 -14.68 8.67
N GLN A 236 17.26 -14.26 9.00
CA GLN A 236 16.67 -14.47 10.31
C GLN A 236 16.30 -15.94 10.56
N GLN A 237 15.72 -16.64 9.57
CA GLN A 237 15.17 -17.99 9.77
C GLN A 237 16.09 -19.14 9.33
N ALA A 238 16.94 -18.91 8.32
CA ALA A 238 17.80 -19.91 7.70
C ALA A 238 19.09 -19.27 7.14
N PRO A 239 19.96 -18.69 8.00
CA PRO A 239 21.11 -17.89 7.56
C PRO A 239 22.07 -18.64 6.62
N LYS A 240 22.22 -19.95 6.80
CA LYS A 240 23.05 -20.80 5.93
C LYS A 240 22.53 -20.89 4.48
N GLN A 241 21.26 -20.54 4.24
CA GLN A 241 20.63 -20.56 2.92
C GLN A 241 20.72 -19.21 2.20
N GLU A 242 21.11 -18.12 2.88
CA GLU A 242 21.12 -16.78 2.30
C GLU A 242 22.02 -16.70 1.05
N ARG A 243 23.28 -17.14 1.18
CA ARG A 243 24.25 -17.14 0.08
C ARG A 243 23.84 -18.08 -1.08
N PRO A 244 23.56 -19.38 -0.84
CA PRO A 244 23.16 -20.29 -1.93
C PRO A 244 21.94 -19.82 -2.71
N LEU A 245 20.93 -19.25 -2.04
CA LEU A 245 19.72 -18.77 -2.70
C LEU A 245 19.97 -17.48 -3.49
N ALA A 246 20.82 -16.57 -3.00
CA ALA A 246 21.23 -15.38 -3.76
C ALA A 246 22.05 -15.74 -5.02
N GLU A 247 22.96 -16.70 -4.90
CA GLU A 247 23.74 -17.23 -6.04
C GLU A 247 22.83 -17.93 -7.07
N ALA A 248 21.83 -18.71 -6.60
CA ALA A 248 20.84 -19.31 -7.47
C ALA A 248 20.00 -18.26 -8.21
N ALA A 249 19.57 -17.18 -7.53
CA ALA A 249 18.83 -16.09 -8.17
C ALA A 249 19.65 -15.38 -9.26
N LEU A 250 20.96 -15.17 -9.03
CA LEU A 250 21.86 -14.60 -10.05
C LEU A 250 22.00 -15.45 -11.32
N SER A 251 21.72 -16.76 -11.23
CA SER A 251 21.71 -17.65 -12.39
C SER A 251 20.47 -17.53 -13.28
N LEU A 252 19.45 -16.79 -12.84
CA LEU A 252 18.23 -16.56 -13.62
C LEU A 252 18.54 -15.69 -14.86
N SER A 253 18.23 -16.24 -16.03
CA SER A 253 18.50 -15.58 -17.32
C SER A 253 17.76 -14.25 -17.48
N LEU A 254 16.54 -14.18 -16.96
CA LEU A 254 15.65 -13.02 -17.03
C LEU A 254 15.68 -12.15 -15.76
N LEU A 255 16.72 -12.26 -14.93
CA LEU A 255 16.88 -11.38 -13.78
C LEU A 255 17.06 -9.93 -14.23
N ASP A 256 16.27 -9.03 -13.64
CA ASP A 256 16.37 -7.59 -13.85
C ASP A 256 17.78 -7.04 -13.54
N ALA A 257 18.22 -6.03 -14.30
CA ALA A 257 19.58 -5.51 -14.22
C ALA A 257 19.89 -4.82 -12.87
N ASP A 258 18.91 -4.10 -12.31
CA ASP A 258 19.07 -3.41 -11.03
C ASP A 258 19.10 -4.44 -9.90
N THR A 259 18.24 -5.45 -9.96
CA THR A 259 18.24 -6.54 -8.97
C THR A 259 19.54 -7.36 -9.05
N ARG A 260 20.03 -7.66 -10.26
CA ARG A 260 21.34 -8.32 -10.45
C ARG A 260 22.47 -7.52 -9.82
N THR A 261 22.50 -6.21 -10.06
CA THR A 261 23.51 -5.29 -9.48
C THR A 261 23.44 -5.31 -7.96
N PHE A 262 22.23 -5.24 -7.39
CA PHE A 262 22.00 -5.36 -5.96
C PHE A 262 22.51 -6.68 -5.39
N LEU A 263 22.18 -7.82 -6.00
CA LEU A 263 22.60 -9.15 -5.51
C LEU A 263 24.11 -9.34 -5.56
N HIS A 264 24.80 -8.84 -6.59
CA HIS A 264 26.26 -8.85 -6.63
C HIS A 264 26.88 -8.04 -5.48
N ASP A 265 26.35 -6.84 -5.20
CA ASP A 265 26.82 -6.03 -4.08
C ASP A 265 26.49 -6.67 -2.73
N HIS A 266 25.31 -7.29 -2.59
CA HIS A 266 24.91 -8.04 -1.40
C HIS A 266 25.87 -9.18 -1.09
N LEU A 267 26.18 -10.04 -2.07
CA LEU A 267 27.12 -11.14 -1.92
C LEU A 267 28.53 -10.66 -1.56
N ARG A 268 28.97 -9.54 -2.15
CA ARG A 268 30.24 -8.90 -1.79
C ARG A 268 30.26 -8.48 -0.32
N ARG A 269 29.20 -7.83 0.17
CA ARG A 269 29.05 -7.43 1.58
C ARG A 269 29.02 -8.64 2.52
N LEU A 270 28.34 -9.72 2.15
CA LEU A 270 28.31 -10.96 2.92
C LEU A 270 29.72 -11.55 3.08
N THR A 271 30.51 -11.61 2.00
CA THR A 271 31.90 -12.10 2.07
C THR A 271 32.76 -11.26 3.01
N VAL A 272 32.69 -9.94 2.93
CA VAL A 272 33.44 -9.04 3.83
C VAL A 272 33.03 -9.24 5.29
N MET A 273 31.72 -9.40 5.56
CA MET A 273 31.20 -9.66 6.90
C MET A 273 31.67 -11.01 7.44
N GLU A 274 31.63 -12.07 6.64
CA GLU A 274 32.11 -13.41 7.00
C GLU A 274 33.61 -13.42 7.30
N GLU A 275 34.42 -12.72 6.49
CA GLU A 275 35.86 -12.56 6.72
C GLU A 275 36.14 -11.82 8.03
N ALA A 276 35.43 -10.72 8.29
CA ALA A 276 35.55 -9.98 9.54
C ALA A 276 35.16 -10.81 10.78
N LEU A 277 34.11 -11.64 10.67
CA LEU A 277 33.71 -12.54 11.76
C LEU A 277 34.74 -13.65 12.01
N ARG A 278 35.38 -14.17 10.96
CA ARG A 278 36.46 -15.17 11.08
C ARG A 278 37.70 -14.60 11.75
N THR A 279 38.09 -13.37 11.41
CA THR A 279 39.27 -12.73 12.02
C THR A 279 39.01 -12.24 13.45
N ALA A 280 37.75 -12.01 13.81
CA ALA A 280 37.35 -11.57 15.15
C ALA A 280 37.11 -12.73 16.15
N ALA A 281 36.98 -13.97 15.69
CA ALA A 281 36.91 -15.15 16.56
C ALA A 281 38.34 -15.57 16.94
N PRO A 282 38.81 -15.35 18.18
CA PRO A 282 40.11 -15.86 18.60
C PRO A 282 40.06 -17.39 18.59
N ASP A 283 41.15 -18.01 18.11
CA ASP A 283 41.35 -19.46 18.17
C ASP A 283 41.01 -19.98 19.58
N GLY A 284 39.91 -20.72 19.67
CA GLY A 284 39.52 -21.48 20.85
C GLY A 284 40.06 -22.90 20.78
#